data_AF-A0A2H0LEP1-F1
#
_entry.id   AF-A0A2H0LEP1-F1
#
_cell.length_a   1.000
_cell.length_b   1.000
_cell.length_c   1.000
_cell.angle_alpha   90.00
_cell.angle_beta   90.00
_cell.angle_gamma   90.00
#
_symmetry.space_group_name_H-M   'P 1'
#
loop_
_entity.id
_entity.type
_entity.pdbx_description
1 polymer ?
#
loop_
_entity_poly.entity_id
_entity_poly.type
_entity_poly.pdbx_seq_one_letter_code
_entity_poly.pdbx_strand_id
1 'polypeptide(L)'
;MGDQAQRFLFGFQIQQTHRNYAIIPFIMALKLTLVLAFALLINIPFGVWRAGLKKFTMAWWLAIHLPVPLVIALRIGLDIPYASVPFVIAAAVAGQWFGGRLRKKPAPVSAD
;
A
#
# COMPACT_ATOMS: atom_id res chain seq x y z
N MET A 1 27.50 -43.41 -12.56
CA MET A 1 27.93 -42.04 -12.92
C MET A 1 26.88 -40.94 -12.68
N GLY A 2 25.58 -41.25 -12.52
CA GLY A 2 24.53 -40.22 -12.27
C GLY A 2 24.45 -39.64 -10.86
N ASP A 3 24.80 -40.41 -9.82
CA ASP A 3 24.68 -39.99 -8.41
C ASP A 3 25.67 -38.86 -8.03
N GLN A 4 26.89 -38.89 -8.57
CA GLN A 4 27.91 -37.88 -8.32
C GLN A 4 27.57 -36.53 -8.98
N ALA A 5 26.96 -36.56 -10.17
CA ALA A 5 26.47 -35.36 -10.84
C ALA A 5 25.29 -34.74 -10.09
N GLN A 6 24.38 -35.57 -9.57
CA GLN A 6 23.26 -35.08 -8.75
C GLN A 6 23.75 -34.49 -7.43
N ARG A 7 24.73 -35.10 -6.76
CA ARG A 7 25.35 -34.54 -5.54
C ARG A 7 26.12 -33.25 -5.80
N PHE A 8 26.81 -33.15 -6.95
CA PHE A 8 27.51 -31.93 -7.35
C PHE A 8 26.54 -30.79 -7.70
N LEU A 9 25.47 -31.09 -8.45
CA LEU A 9 24.41 -30.13 -8.76
C LEU A 9 23.63 -29.72 -7.50
N PHE A 10 23.34 -30.66 -6.60
CA PHE A 10 22.69 -30.38 -5.32
C PHE A 10 23.58 -29.52 -4.41
N GLY A 11 24.88 -29.82 -4.32
CA GLY A 11 25.85 -28.99 -3.61
C GLY A 11 26.03 -27.59 -4.22
N PHE A 12 26.05 -27.49 -5.55
CA PHE A 12 26.09 -26.21 -6.28
C PHE A 12 24.81 -25.38 -6.08
N GLN A 13 23.65 -26.05 -5.99
CA GLN A 13 22.35 -25.41 -5.77
C GLN A 13 22.22 -24.87 -4.33
N ILE A 14 22.75 -25.59 -3.33
CA ILE A 14 22.81 -25.13 -1.94
C ILE A 14 23.75 -23.91 -1.79
N GLN A 15 24.84 -23.86 -2.57
CA GLN A 15 25.80 -22.74 -2.51
C GLN A 15 25.33 -21.48 -3.27
N GLN A 16 24.43 -21.62 -4.25
CA GLN A 16 23.79 -20.48 -4.94
C GLN A 16 22.77 -19.74 -4.08
N THR A 17 22.07 -20.44 -3.16
CA THR A 17 21.15 -19.83 -2.17
C THR A 17 21.86 -18.82 -1.26
N HIS A 18 23.19 -18.91 -1.17
CA HIS A 18 24.01 -18.10 -0.28
C HIS A 18 24.46 -16.72 -0.84
N ARG A 19 23.99 -16.27 -2.02
CA ARG A 19 24.36 -14.93 -2.58
C ARG A 19 23.26 -13.86 -2.54
N ASN A 20 22.02 -14.20 -2.20
CA ASN A 20 20.85 -13.34 -2.43
C ASN A 20 20.14 -12.79 -1.18
N TYR A 21 20.66 -12.99 0.03
CA TYR A 21 19.98 -12.52 1.25
C TYR A 21 20.08 -11.03 1.53
N ALA A 22 20.95 -10.28 0.82
CA ALA A 22 20.95 -8.82 0.90
C ALA A 22 19.94 -8.18 -0.07
N ILE A 23 19.74 -8.78 -1.25
CA ILE A 23 18.93 -8.21 -2.33
C ILE A 23 17.44 -8.46 -2.10
N ILE A 24 17.07 -9.66 -1.64
CA ILE A 24 15.67 -10.02 -1.37
C ILE A 24 15.01 -9.09 -0.34
N PRO A 25 15.57 -8.83 0.86
CA PRO A 25 14.95 -7.91 1.81
C PRO A 25 14.91 -6.47 1.28
N PHE A 26 15.90 -6.06 0.49
CA PHE A 26 15.90 -4.75 -0.16
C PHE A 26 14.73 -4.61 -1.16
N ILE A 27 14.52 -5.61 -2.05
CA ILE A 27 13.40 -5.62 -2.99
C ILE A 27 12.06 -5.62 -2.24
N MET A 28 11.95 -6.40 -1.17
CA MET A 28 10.73 -6.42 -0.34
C MET A 28 10.47 -5.08 0.34
N ALA A 29 11.50 -4.44 0.88
CA ALA A 29 11.39 -3.10 1.46
C ALA A 29 10.96 -2.06 0.42
N LEU A 30 11.51 -2.12 -0.80
CA LEU A 30 11.13 -1.24 -1.89
C LEU A 30 9.66 -1.42 -2.28
N LYS A 31 9.23 -2.67 -2.52
CA LYS A 31 7.82 -2.98 -2.85
C LYS A 31 6.87 -2.52 -1.74
N LEU A 32 7.22 -2.75 -0.48
CA LEU A 32 6.40 -2.32 0.66
C LEU A 32 6.29 -0.80 0.70
N THR A 33 7.42 -0.10 0.51
CA THR A 33 7.46 1.37 0.47
C THR A 33 6.56 1.91 -0.63
N LEU A 34 6.56 1.30 -1.82
CA LEU A 34 5.66 1.67 -2.91
C LEU A 34 4.18 1.50 -2.53
N VAL A 35 3.80 0.39 -1.90
CA VAL A 35 2.42 0.17 -1.44
C VAL A 35 2.01 1.19 -0.38
N LEU A 36 2.89 1.47 0.60
CA LEU A 36 2.60 2.45 1.66
C LEU A 36 2.49 3.87 1.11
N ALA A 37 3.40 4.27 0.23
CA ALA A 37 3.37 5.57 -0.43
C ALA A 37 2.10 5.71 -1.28
N PHE A 38 1.77 4.70 -2.08
CA PHE A 38 0.54 4.68 -2.86
C PHE A 38 -0.70 4.79 -1.98
N ALA A 39 -0.80 3.98 -0.91
CA ALA A 39 -1.91 4.01 0.03
C ALA A 39 -2.07 5.38 0.69
N LEU A 40 -0.97 6.02 1.10
CA LEU A 40 -1.00 7.37 1.65
C LEU A 40 -1.49 8.38 0.60
N LEU A 41 -0.84 8.40 -0.57
CA LEU A 41 -1.06 9.40 -1.62
C LEU A 41 -2.46 9.31 -2.21
N ILE A 42 -2.98 8.11 -2.49
CA ILE A 42 -4.34 7.96 -3.01
C ILE A 42 -5.38 8.35 -1.96
N ASN A 43 -5.11 8.13 -0.67
CA ASN A 43 -6.08 8.47 0.38
C ASN A 43 -6.14 9.98 0.70
N ILE A 44 -5.16 10.78 0.30
CA ILE A 44 -5.22 12.25 0.45
C ILE A 44 -6.36 12.88 -0.37
N PRO A 45 -6.44 12.74 -1.71
CA PRO A 45 -7.53 13.32 -2.49
C PRO A 45 -8.89 12.74 -2.09
N PHE A 46 -8.96 11.44 -1.79
CA PHE A 46 -10.18 10.82 -1.26
C PHE A 46 -10.58 11.37 0.12
N GLY A 47 -9.61 11.72 0.96
CA GLY A 47 -9.84 12.40 2.24
C GLY A 47 -10.40 13.81 2.07
N VAL A 48 -9.90 14.57 1.09
CA VAL A 48 -10.44 15.89 0.72
C VAL A 48 -11.89 15.73 0.25
N TRP A 49 -12.15 14.78 -0.64
CA TRP A 49 -13.49 14.50 -1.15
C TRP A 49 -14.45 14.10 -0.03
N ARG A 50 -14.07 13.12 0.79
CA ARG A 50 -14.83 12.64 1.95
C ARG A 50 -15.21 13.75 2.91
N ALA A 51 -14.29 14.69 3.19
CA ALA A 51 -14.55 15.82 4.08
C ALA A 51 -15.59 16.82 3.54
N GLY A 52 -15.91 16.75 2.25
CA GLY A 52 -16.98 17.53 1.61
C GLY A 52 -18.34 16.88 1.57
N LEU A 53 -18.44 15.61 1.97
CA LEU A 53 -19.66 14.84 1.87
C LEU A 53 -20.38 14.76 3.22
N LYS A 54 -21.71 14.73 3.19
CA LYS A 54 -22.51 14.44 4.38
C LYS A 54 -22.19 13.01 4.85
N LYS A 55 -21.85 12.86 6.14
CA LYS A 55 -21.56 11.56 6.75
C LYS A 55 -22.73 10.59 6.52
N PHE A 56 -22.42 9.30 6.37
CA PHE A 56 -23.39 8.22 6.14
C PHE A 56 -24.22 8.33 4.84
N THR A 57 -23.72 9.06 3.85
CA THR A 57 -24.25 9.00 2.49
C THR A 57 -23.52 7.94 1.66
N MET A 58 -24.13 7.48 0.57
CA MET A 58 -23.49 6.55 -0.37
C MET A 58 -22.17 7.13 -0.90
N ALA A 59 -22.15 8.42 -1.27
CA ALA A 59 -20.94 9.09 -1.71
C ALA A 59 -19.85 9.11 -0.62
N TRP A 60 -20.22 9.39 0.63
CA TRP A 60 -19.26 9.38 1.76
C TRP A 60 -18.68 7.98 1.98
N TRP A 61 -19.51 6.94 1.87
CA TRP A 61 -19.08 5.55 1.96
C TRP A 61 -18.12 5.19 0.82
N LEU A 62 -18.44 5.56 -0.43
CA LEU A 62 -17.57 5.36 -1.59
C LEU A 62 -16.23 6.08 -1.45
N ALA A 63 -16.22 7.30 -0.92
CA ALA A 63 -14.98 8.05 -0.70
C ALA A 63 -14.01 7.36 0.28
N ILE A 64 -14.52 6.48 1.15
CA ILE A 64 -13.70 5.66 2.06
C ILE A 64 -13.31 4.34 1.39
N HIS A 65 -14.24 3.69 0.71
CA HIS A 65 -14.07 2.31 0.26
C HIS A 65 -13.45 2.18 -1.12
N LEU A 66 -13.62 3.14 -2.04
CA LEU A 66 -12.98 3.10 -3.37
C LEU A 66 -11.44 3.02 -3.37
N PRO A 67 -10.70 3.70 -2.47
CA PRO A 67 -9.24 3.53 -2.44
C PRO A 67 -8.80 2.16 -1.89
N VAL A 68 -9.65 1.46 -1.12
CA VAL A 68 -9.32 0.15 -0.52
C VAL A 68 -9.04 -0.95 -1.58
N PRO A 69 -9.92 -1.24 -2.56
CA PRO A 69 -9.65 -2.24 -3.58
C PRO A 69 -8.46 -1.88 -4.46
N LEU A 70 -8.19 -0.59 -4.70
CA LEU A 70 -6.99 -0.16 -5.43
C LEU A 70 -5.71 -0.52 -4.68
N VAL A 71 -5.67 -0.25 -3.38
CA VAL A 71 -4.52 -0.60 -2.52
C VAL A 71 -4.38 -2.12 -2.38
N ILE A 72 -5.49 -2.86 -2.24
CA ILE A 72 -5.48 -4.34 -2.19
C ILE A 72 -4.94 -4.93 -3.49
N ALA A 73 -5.41 -4.44 -4.65
CA ALA A 73 -4.95 -4.91 -5.95
C ALA A 73 -3.45 -4.69 -6.13
N LEU A 74 -2.93 -3.51 -5.78
CA LEU A 74 -1.50 -3.23 -5.83
C LEU A 74 -0.70 -4.13 -4.89
N ARG A 75 -1.20 -4.33 -3.66
CA ARG A 75 -0.55 -5.18 -2.64
C ARG A 75 -0.45 -6.64 -3.09
N ILE A 76 -1.52 -7.18 -3.68
CA ILE A 76 -1.53 -8.54 -4.26
C ILE A 76 -0.59 -8.61 -5.46
N GLY A 77 -0.66 -7.63 -6.38
CA GLY A 77 0.19 -7.59 -7.57
C GLY A 77 1.70 -7.49 -7.28
N LEU A 78 2.08 -6.92 -6.13
CA LEU A 78 3.47 -6.84 -5.68
C LEU A 78 3.90 -7.99 -4.77
N ASP A 79 3.00 -8.92 -4.45
CA ASP A 79 3.23 -10.06 -3.55
C ASP A 79 3.79 -9.65 -2.17
N ILE A 80 3.17 -8.63 -1.60
CA ILE A 80 3.53 -8.13 -0.27
C ILE A 80 2.90 -9.03 0.81
N PRO A 81 3.61 -9.39 1.90
CA PRO A 81 3.13 -10.32 2.93
C PRO A 81 1.92 -9.78 3.72
N TYR A 82 1.11 -10.68 4.30
CA TYR A 82 -0.06 -10.29 5.11
C TYR A 82 0.31 -9.55 6.40
N ALA A 83 1.50 -9.83 6.93
CA ALA A 83 2.05 -9.12 8.08
C ALA A 83 2.17 -7.59 7.87
N SER A 84 2.17 -7.12 6.62
CA SER A 84 2.27 -5.68 6.34
C SER A 84 0.93 -4.94 6.37
N VAL A 85 -0.21 -5.64 6.43
CA VAL A 85 -1.56 -5.06 6.34
C VAL A 85 -1.79 -3.94 7.37
N PRO A 86 -1.38 -4.07 8.65
CA PRO A 86 -1.54 -2.97 9.61
C PRO A 86 -0.87 -1.67 9.18
N PHE A 87 0.32 -1.74 8.57
CA PHE A 87 1.02 -0.55 8.08
C PHE A 87 0.32 0.09 6.88
N VAL A 88 -0.24 -0.74 5.98
CA VAL A 88 -1.03 -0.26 4.84
C VAL A 88 -2.30 0.45 5.32
N ILE A 89 -2.98 -0.11 6.32
CA ILE A 89 -4.15 0.52 6.96
C ILE A 89 -3.74 1.85 7.61
N ALA A 90 -2.64 1.87 8.36
CA ALA A 90 -2.15 3.09 9.00
C ALA A 90 -1.84 4.19 7.97
N ALA A 91 -1.19 3.85 6.85
CA ALA A 91 -0.93 4.77 5.76
C ALA A 91 -2.22 5.30 5.10
N ALA A 92 -3.20 4.41 4.86
CA ALA A 92 -4.49 4.81 4.31
C ALA A 92 -5.26 5.76 5.25
N VAL A 93 -5.30 5.45 6.55
CA VAL A 93 -5.93 6.31 7.56
C VAL A 93 -5.23 7.65 7.66
N ALA A 94 -3.89 7.67 7.67
CA ALA A 94 -3.10 8.89 7.66
C ALA A 94 -3.44 9.76 6.44
N GLY A 95 -3.50 9.16 5.24
CA GLY A 95 -3.87 9.87 4.01
C GLY A 95 -5.27 10.49 4.08
N GLN A 96 -6.25 9.70 4.55
CA GLN A 96 -7.64 10.18 4.75
C GLN A 96 -7.72 11.33 5.74
N TRP A 97 -6.91 11.29 6.80
CA TRP A 97 -6.85 12.31 7.84
C TRP A 97 -6.18 13.60 7.36
N PHE A 98 -5.04 13.50 6.67
CA PHE A 98 -4.38 14.64 6.03
C PHE A 98 -5.28 15.29 4.98
N GLY A 99 -5.86 14.49 4.08
CA GLY A 99 -6.82 14.97 3.08
C GLY A 99 -8.00 15.70 3.70
N GLY A 100 -8.54 15.18 4.80
CA GLY A 100 -9.64 15.81 5.51
C GLY A 100 -9.30 17.20 6.09
N ARG A 101 -8.03 17.45 6.42
CA ARG A 101 -7.57 18.77 6.89
C ARG A 101 -7.29 19.77 5.78
N LEU A 102 -6.92 19.30 4.60
CA LEU A 102 -6.63 20.16 3.45
C LEU A 102 -7.89 20.85 2.90
N ARG A 103 -9.08 20.33 3.23
CA ARG A 103 -10.33 20.95 2.80
C ARG A 103 -10.56 22.28 3.51
N LYS A 104 -10.49 23.37 2.76
CA LYS A 104 -10.93 24.70 3.19
C LYS A 104 -12.46 24.72 3.28
N LYS A 105 -13.01 25.30 4.35
CA LYS A 105 -14.44 25.61 4.41
C LYS A 105 -14.72 26.69 3.35
N PRO A 106 -15.81 26.59 2.56
CA PRO A 106 -16.24 27.72 1.75
C PRO A 106 -16.36 28.96 2.62
N ALA A 107 -15.91 30.12 2.13
CA ALA A 107 -16.16 31.38 2.81
C ALA A 107 -17.67 31.53 3.02
N PRO A 108 -18.14 32.08 4.15
CA PRO A 108 -19.54 32.41 4.29
C PRO A 108 -19.91 33.31 3.11
N VAL A 109 -20.91 32.89 2.33
CA VAL A 109 -21.53 33.76 1.33
C VAL A 109 -22.01 34.97 2.12
N SER A 110 -21.49 36.16 1.81
CA SER A 110 -21.99 37.38 2.41
C SER A 110 -23.50 37.41 2.20
N ALA A 111 -24.23 37.58 3.29
CA ALA A 111 -25.66 37.81 3.22
C ALA A 111 -25.84 39.29 2.87
N ASP A 112 -25.76 39.58 1.58
CA ASP A 112 -26.20 40.83 0.96
C ASP A 112 -27.62 40.69 0.40
#